data_AF-A0A950JZ39-F1
#
_entry.id   AF-A0A950JZ39-F1
#
_cell.length_a   1.000
_cell.length_b   1.000
_cell.length_c   1.000
_cell.angle_alpha   90.00
_cell.angle_beta   90.00
_cell.angle_gamma   90.00
#
_symmetry.space_group_name_H-M   'P 1'
#
loop_
_entity.id
_entity.type
_entity.pdbx_description
1 polymer ?
#
loop_
_entity_poly.entity_id
_entity_poly.type
_entity_poly.pdbx_seq_one_letter_code
_entity_poly.pdbx_strand_id
1 'polypeptide(L)'
;MIQFTCPSCSSGCSVDDKYAGRKLKCPKCGARVVHVKDREVKLLTAGSALPPKPAAPSVATDATQPMSDVTPIATAVLPHSVTELVSASESKQNFYIGAGLLLFFSVVAVILGFVLSVKLLIVAPIAVVLSAVGIYLWLHTRKLKKRIIKK
;
A
#
# COMPACT_ATOMS: atom_id res chain seq x y z
N MET A 1 -15.40 -20.86 1.93
CA MET A 1 -14.04 -21.39 1.71
C MET A 1 -13.79 -21.40 0.22
N ILE A 2 -12.72 -20.77 -0.23
CA ILE A 2 -12.35 -20.68 -1.64
C ILE A 2 -11.22 -21.67 -1.91
N GLN A 3 -11.40 -22.50 -2.93
CA GLN A 3 -10.35 -23.38 -3.46
C GLN A 3 -9.82 -22.80 -4.77
N PHE A 4 -8.50 -22.66 -4.87
CA PHE A 4 -7.86 -22.21 -6.10
C PHE A 4 -6.55 -22.95 -6.35
N THR A 5 -6.19 -23.10 -7.62
CA THR A 5 -4.92 -23.70 -8.02
C THR A 5 -3.85 -22.62 -8.10
N CYS A 6 -2.74 -22.81 -7.38
CA CYS A 6 -1.63 -21.87 -7.45
C CYS A 6 -0.95 -21.95 -8.83
N PRO A 7 -0.85 -20.85 -9.60
CA PRO A 7 -0.24 -20.88 -10.93
C PRO A 7 1.28 -21.15 -10.90
N SER A 8 1.95 -20.92 -9.77
CA SER A 8 3.40 -21.10 -9.66
C SER A 8 3.83 -22.52 -9.31
N CYS A 9 2.98 -23.30 -8.64
CA CYS A 9 3.33 -24.64 -8.15
C CYS A 9 2.23 -25.69 -8.38
N SER A 10 1.18 -25.31 -9.14
CA SER A 10 0.02 -26.14 -9.47
C SER A 10 -0.70 -26.83 -8.31
N SER A 11 -0.39 -26.46 -7.06
CA SER A 11 -1.03 -27.05 -5.88
C SER A 11 -2.41 -26.43 -5.62
N GLY A 12 -3.37 -27.27 -5.24
CA GLY A 12 -4.69 -26.85 -4.77
C GLY A 12 -4.58 -26.25 -3.37
N CYS A 13 -4.95 -24.97 -3.24
CA CYS A 13 -4.94 -24.22 -2.00
C CYS A 13 -6.36 -23.85 -1.59
N SER A 14 -6.67 -23.96 -0.29
CA SER A 14 -7.94 -23.54 0.29
C SER A 14 -7.71 -22.37 1.25
N VAL A 15 -8.44 -21.26 1.06
CA VAL A 15 -8.33 -20.05 1.89
C VAL A 15 -9.73 -19.55 2.26
N ASP A 16 -9.85 -18.91 3.43
CA ASP A 16 -11.10 -18.32 3.91
C ASP A 16 -11.54 -17.14 3.02
N ASP A 17 -12.85 -17.01 2.83
CA ASP A 17 -13.50 -16.01 1.97
C ASP A 17 -13.22 -14.58 2.44
N LYS A 18 -12.89 -14.41 3.73
CA LYS A 18 -12.47 -13.14 4.33
C LYS A 18 -11.21 -12.54 3.69
N TYR A 19 -10.43 -13.35 2.98
CA TYR A 19 -9.20 -12.93 2.33
C TYR A 19 -9.34 -12.73 0.80
N ALA A 20 -10.55 -12.85 0.25
CA ALA A 20 -10.81 -12.56 -1.15
C ALA A 20 -10.42 -11.10 -1.50
N GLY A 21 -9.78 -10.90 -2.65
CA GLY A 21 -9.31 -9.58 -3.12
C GLY A 21 -8.01 -9.08 -2.48
N ARG A 22 -7.41 -9.82 -1.54
CA ARG A 22 -6.13 -9.45 -0.91
C ARG A 22 -4.95 -10.18 -1.56
N LYS A 23 -3.74 -9.63 -1.40
CA LYS A 23 -2.47 -10.28 -1.77
C LYS A 23 -2.18 -11.39 -0.76
N LEU A 24 -2.33 -12.64 -1.17
CA LEU A 24 -2.11 -13.82 -0.37
C LEU A 24 -0.78 -14.48 -0.75
N LYS A 25 -0.19 -15.25 0.17
CA LYS A 25 0.97 -16.08 -0.13
C LYS A 25 0.52 -17.53 -0.24
N CYS A 26 0.98 -18.24 -1.26
CA CYS A 26 0.75 -19.67 -1.37
C CYS A 26 1.46 -20.39 -0.21
N PRO A 27 0.76 -21.25 0.57
CA PRO A 27 1.37 -21.97 1.69
C PRO A 27 2.40 -23.03 1.24
N LYS A 28 2.39 -23.44 -0.04
CA LYS A 28 3.30 -24.45 -0.59
C LYS A 28 4.58 -23.85 -1.17
N CYS A 29 4.47 -22.80 -1.99
CA CYS A 29 5.63 -22.21 -2.69
C CYS A 29 6.01 -20.80 -2.23
N GLY A 30 5.21 -20.17 -1.36
CA GLY A 30 5.45 -18.80 -0.89
C GLY A 30 5.17 -17.70 -1.94
N ALA A 31 4.77 -18.06 -3.16
CA ALA A 31 4.46 -17.10 -4.21
C ALA A 31 3.27 -16.20 -3.83
N ARG A 32 3.38 -14.90 -4.15
CA ARG A 32 2.30 -13.94 -3.90
C ARG A 32 1.24 -14.07 -5.00
N VAL A 33 0.03 -14.43 -4.61
CA VAL A 33 -1.14 -14.62 -5.49
C VAL A 33 -2.27 -13.69 -5.05
N VAL A 34 -3.02 -13.13 -5.99
CA VAL A 34 -4.20 -12.31 -5.69
C VAL A 34 -5.42 -13.10 -6.12
N HIS A 35 -6.30 -13.41 -5.17
CA HIS A 35 -7.55 -14.08 -5.49
C HIS A 35 -8.61 -13.03 -5.86
N VAL A 36 -8.97 -12.95 -7.14
CA VAL A 36 -10.10 -12.14 -7.61
C VAL A 36 -11.35 -13.00 -7.49
N LYS A 37 -12.31 -12.56 -6.67
CA LYS A 37 -13.59 -13.26 -6.51
C LYS A 37 -14.28 -13.28 -7.89
N ASP A 38 -14.64 -14.49 -8.33
CA ASP A 38 -15.47 -14.80 -9.51
C ASP A 38 -14.84 -14.77 -10.91
N ARG A 39 -13.56 -14.44 -11.14
CA ARG A 39 -12.90 -14.73 -12.43
C ARG A 39 -11.41 -15.02 -12.30
N GLU A 40 -11.02 -16.07 -13.01
CA GLU A 40 -9.70 -16.45 -13.52
C GLU A 40 -8.48 -15.76 -12.87
N VAL A 41 -7.66 -16.58 -12.19
CA VAL A 41 -6.45 -16.18 -11.48
C VAL A 41 -5.44 -15.57 -12.45
N LYS A 42 -5.46 -14.25 -12.61
CA LYS A 42 -4.50 -13.53 -13.45
C LYS A 42 -3.23 -13.25 -12.64
N LEU A 43 -2.14 -13.91 -13.03
CA LEU A 43 -0.79 -13.71 -12.50
C LEU A 43 -0.38 -12.23 -12.59
N LEU A 44 -0.03 -11.62 -11.46
CA LEU A 44 0.52 -10.25 -11.41
C LEU A 44 2.06 -10.23 -11.35
N THR A 45 2.73 -11.36 -11.54
CA THR A 45 4.20 -11.41 -11.54
C THR A 45 4.69 -12.59 -12.37
N ALA A 46 5.06 -12.33 -13.62
CA ALA A 46 6.00 -13.18 -14.34
C ALA A 46 7.41 -12.83 -13.84
N GLY A 47 7.92 -13.62 -12.91
CA GLY A 47 9.22 -13.38 -12.31
C GLY A 47 9.79 -14.67 -11.74
N SER A 48 10.60 -15.33 -12.57
CA SER A 48 11.54 -16.40 -12.24
C SER A 48 10.97 -17.70 -11.69
N ALA A 49 10.76 -18.64 -12.62
CA ALA A 49 10.84 -20.06 -12.32
C ALA A 49 12.23 -20.38 -11.74
N LEU A 50 12.28 -20.78 -10.47
CA LEU A 50 13.40 -21.55 -9.93
C LEU A 50 13.17 -23.01 -10.36
N PRO A 51 14.15 -23.67 -11.01
CA PRO A 51 14.03 -25.07 -11.38
C PRO A 51 13.92 -25.97 -10.14
N PRO A 52 13.25 -27.13 -10.25
CA PRO A 52 13.07 -28.06 -9.15
C PRO A 52 14.42 -28.63 -8.73
N LYS A 53 14.75 -28.50 -7.44
CA LYS A 53 15.86 -29.21 -6.78
C LYS A 53 15.54 -30.71 -6.77
N PRO A 54 16.26 -31.56 -7.53
CA PRO A 54 16.08 -33.00 -7.43
C PRO A 54 16.63 -33.49 -6.09
N ALA A 55 15.92 -34.45 -5.51
CA ALA A 55 16.31 -35.15 -4.30
C ALA A 55 17.64 -35.91 -4.49
N ALA A 56 18.53 -35.77 -3.50
CA ALA A 56 19.56 -36.67 -2.94
C ALA A 56 20.28 -37.69 -3.85
N PRO A 57 21.61 -37.92 -3.66
CA PRO A 57 22.03 -38.79 -2.56
C PRO A 57 23.32 -38.37 -1.82
N SER A 58 23.43 -38.85 -0.57
CA SER A 58 24.60 -38.85 0.30
C SER A 58 25.85 -39.44 -0.37
N VAL A 59 26.99 -38.75 -0.27
CA VAL A 59 28.33 -39.35 -0.09
C VAL A 59 29.16 -38.43 0.82
N ALA A 60 29.82 -39.03 1.80
CA ALA A 60 30.66 -38.42 2.81
C ALA A 60 32.10 -38.13 2.31
N THR A 61 32.88 -37.42 3.15
CA THR A 61 34.37 -37.42 3.22
C THR A 61 35.03 -36.46 2.19
N ASP A 62 36.03 -35.63 2.47
CA ASP A 62 36.87 -35.29 3.63
C ASP A 62 37.54 -33.91 3.39
N ALA A 63 38.05 -33.33 4.47
CA ALA A 63 39.27 -32.51 4.60
C ALA A 63 39.69 -31.44 3.54
N THR A 64 39.80 -30.20 4.07
CA THR A 64 40.98 -29.31 3.99
C THR A 64 41.36 -28.70 2.63
N GLN A 65 41.09 -27.40 2.47
CA GLN A 65 42.15 -26.37 2.37
C GLN A 65 41.62 -24.92 2.43
N PRO A 66 42.49 -23.94 2.79
CA PRO A 66 42.13 -22.58 3.14
C PRO A 66 42.29 -21.58 1.98
N MET A 67 41.82 -20.37 2.28
CA MET A 67 42.18 -19.06 1.73
C MET A 67 41.46 -18.53 0.49
N SER A 68 40.87 -17.34 0.75
CA SER A 68 40.75 -16.18 -0.13
C SER A 68 40.03 -16.37 -1.46
N ASP A 69 38.80 -15.86 -1.54
CA ASP A 69 38.56 -14.81 -2.53
C ASP A 69 37.39 -13.89 -2.19
N VAL A 70 37.70 -12.61 -2.32
CA VAL A 70 36.81 -11.47 -2.18
C VAL A 70 35.73 -11.58 -3.25
N THR A 71 34.49 -11.83 -2.84
CA THR A 71 33.34 -11.71 -3.76
C THR A 71 32.58 -10.42 -3.44
N PRO A 72 32.34 -9.56 -4.45
CA PRO A 72 31.82 -8.22 -4.24
C PRO A 72 30.42 -8.25 -3.65
N ILE A 73 30.18 -7.31 -2.73
CA ILE A 73 28.86 -6.87 -2.28
C ILE A 73 28.07 -6.51 -3.54
N ALA A 74 27.24 -7.45 -4.00
CA ALA A 74 26.19 -7.19 -4.96
C ALA A 74 25.16 -6.32 -4.22
N THR A 75 25.43 -5.01 -4.22
CA THR A 75 24.46 -3.97 -3.95
C THR A 75 23.33 -4.21 -4.91
N ALA A 76 22.31 -4.94 -4.46
CA ALA A 76 21.10 -5.16 -5.22
C ALA A 76 20.56 -3.78 -5.54
N VAL A 77 20.73 -3.39 -6.80
CA VAL A 77 20.14 -2.20 -7.41
C VAL A 77 18.65 -2.38 -7.26
N LEU A 78 18.14 -1.84 -6.16
CA LEU A 78 16.73 -1.77 -5.87
C LEU A 78 16.14 -0.91 -7.00
N PRO A 79 15.23 -1.44 -7.82
CA PRO A 79 14.60 -0.65 -8.85
C PRO A 79 13.80 0.46 -8.16
N HIS A 80 14.31 1.70 -8.24
CA HIS A 80 13.68 2.92 -7.72
C HIS A 80 12.25 3.18 -8.25
N SER A 81 11.76 2.35 -9.18
CA SER A 81 10.42 2.42 -9.75
C SER A 81 9.30 1.89 -8.84
N VAL A 82 9.61 1.04 -7.85
CA VAL A 82 8.56 0.49 -6.96
C VAL A 82 8.18 1.47 -5.84
N THR A 83 9.11 2.32 -5.41
CA THR A 83 8.87 3.36 -4.39
C THR A 83 7.96 4.50 -4.87
N GLU A 84 7.99 4.82 -6.16
CA GLU A 84 7.13 5.85 -6.78
C GLU A 84 5.66 5.43 -6.82
N LEU A 85 5.39 4.16 -7.16
CA LEU A 85 4.02 3.63 -7.27
C LEU A 85 3.33 3.48 -5.91
N VAL A 86 4.09 3.15 -4.86
CA VAL A 86 3.54 3.07 -3.48
C VAL A 86 3.23 4.48 -2.95
N SER A 87 4.15 5.44 -3.15
CA SER A 87 3.98 6.83 -2.71
C SER A 87 2.79 7.53 -3.39
N ALA A 88 2.52 7.21 -4.66
CA ALA A 88 1.37 7.76 -5.37
C ALA A 88 0.01 7.28 -4.80
N SER A 89 -0.06 6.03 -4.33
CA SER A 89 -1.30 5.46 -3.75
C SER A 89 -1.58 5.94 -2.33
N GLU A 90 -0.53 6.15 -1.53
CA GLU A 90 -0.62 6.59 -0.14
C GLU A 90 -1.14 8.04 -0.04
N SER A 91 -0.82 8.88 -1.04
CA SER A 91 -1.25 10.27 -1.10
C SER A 91 -2.77 10.46 -1.16
N LYS A 92 -3.49 9.56 -1.84
CA LYS A 92 -4.96 9.63 -1.95
C LYS A 92 -5.62 9.21 -0.64
N GLN A 93 -5.13 8.15 -0.01
CA GLN A 93 -5.70 7.66 1.24
C GLN A 93 -5.51 8.69 2.37
N ASN A 94 -4.32 9.30 2.47
CA ASN A 94 -4.05 10.36 3.45
C ASN A 94 -4.90 11.62 3.18
N PHE A 95 -5.19 11.91 1.90
CA PHE A 95 -6.10 13.00 1.54
C PHE A 95 -7.54 12.76 2.00
N TYR A 96 -8.09 11.55 1.80
CA TYR A 96 -9.43 11.22 2.26
C TYR A 96 -9.55 11.20 3.79
N ILE A 97 -8.52 10.72 4.49
CA ILE A 97 -8.47 10.75 5.96
C ILE A 97 -8.44 12.20 6.45
N GLY A 98 -7.60 13.05 5.85
CA GLY A 98 -7.53 14.47 6.18
C GLY A 98 -8.84 15.21 5.91
N ALA A 99 -9.46 14.98 4.75
CA ALA A 99 -10.75 15.56 4.41
C ALA A 99 -11.88 15.11 5.35
N GLY A 100 -11.91 13.81 5.68
CA GLY A 100 -12.89 13.24 6.61
C GLY A 100 -12.78 13.83 8.03
N LEU A 101 -11.56 13.97 8.55
CA LEU A 101 -11.32 14.60 9.85
C LEU A 101 -11.76 16.06 9.87
N LEU A 102 -11.43 16.82 8.82
CA LEU A 102 -11.83 18.24 8.71
C LEU A 102 -13.35 18.40 8.73
N LEU A 103 -14.06 17.54 8.00
CA LEU A 103 -15.52 17.54 7.95
C LEU A 103 -16.12 17.16 9.31
N PHE A 104 -15.57 16.14 9.97
CA PHE A 104 -15.99 15.74 11.32
C PHE A 104 -15.80 16.86 12.34
N PHE A 105 -14.64 17.50 12.40
CA PHE A 105 -14.38 18.61 13.31
C PHE A 105 -15.29 19.82 13.05
N SER A 106 -15.59 20.11 11.78
CA SER A 106 -16.54 21.15 11.40
C SER A 106 -17.94 20.88 11.98
N VAL A 107 -18.46 19.66 11.82
CA VAL A 107 -19.76 19.26 12.36
C VAL A 107 -19.78 19.33 13.88
N VAL A 108 -18.74 18.80 14.55
CA VAL A 108 -18.63 18.86 16.01
C VAL A 108 -18.58 20.29 16.52
N ALA A 109 -17.84 21.18 15.87
CA ALA A 109 -17.76 22.59 16.27
C ALA A 109 -19.11 23.31 16.14
N VAL A 110 -19.88 23.03 15.08
CA VAL A 110 -21.23 23.57 14.90
C VAL A 110 -22.17 23.09 16.01
N ILE A 111 -22.16 21.79 16.31
CA ILE A 111 -22.99 21.20 17.38
C ILE A 111 -22.60 21.78 18.74
N LEU A 112 -21.30 21.87 19.04
CA LEU A 112 -20.80 22.41 20.30
C LEU A 112 -21.16 23.89 20.45
N GLY A 113 -21.09 24.68 19.36
CA GLY A 113 -21.55 26.07 19.35
C GLY A 113 -23.04 26.21 19.63
N PHE A 114 -23.86 25.28 19.12
CA PHE A 114 -25.29 25.23 19.40
C PHE A 114 -25.59 24.86 20.86
N VAL A 115 -24.92 23.82 21.38
CA VAL A 115 -25.09 23.33 22.75
C VAL A 115 -24.64 24.35 23.79
N LEU A 116 -23.50 25.02 23.56
CA LEU A 116 -22.95 25.97 24.51
C LEU A 116 -23.73 27.30 24.59
N SER A 117 -24.76 27.50 23.76
CA SER A 117 -25.57 28.74 23.74
C SER A 117 -24.72 30.02 23.70
N VAL A 118 -23.50 29.93 23.14
CA VAL A 118 -22.65 31.09 22.90
C VAL A 118 -23.39 31.87 21.84
N LYS A 119 -23.81 33.10 22.16
CA LYS A 119 -24.57 33.99 21.26
C LYS A 119 -24.07 33.81 19.81
N LEU A 120 -24.88 33.12 18.99
CA LEU A 120 -24.52 32.73 17.62
C LEU A 120 -23.99 33.92 16.80
N LEU A 121 -24.42 35.13 17.16
CA LEU A 121 -23.99 36.41 16.59
C LEU A 121 -22.48 36.66 16.61
N ILE A 122 -21.74 36.16 17.60
CA ILE A 122 -20.27 36.36 17.69
C ILE A 122 -19.53 35.21 16.99
N VAL A 123 -20.04 33.98 17.09
CA VAL A 123 -19.37 32.78 16.55
C VAL A 123 -19.56 32.66 15.04
N ALA A 124 -20.72 33.05 14.51
CA ALA A 124 -21.01 32.98 13.09
C ALA A 124 -20.01 33.75 12.19
N PRO A 125 -19.67 35.03 12.44
CA PRO A 125 -18.72 35.75 11.59
C PRO A 125 -17.31 35.16 11.67
N ILE A 126 -16.87 34.71 12.85
CA ILE A 126 -15.55 34.07 13.03
C ILE A 126 -15.49 32.76 12.23
N ALA A 127 -16.53 31.93 12.29
CA ALA A 127 -16.61 30.69 11.54
C ALA A 127 -16.60 30.93 10.02
N VAL A 128 -17.30 31.96 9.54
CA VAL A 128 -17.30 32.35 8.12
C VAL A 128 -15.91 32.80 7.67
N VAL A 129 -15.24 33.64 8.46
CA VAL A 129 -13.88 34.12 8.14
C VAL A 129 -12.88 32.96 8.10
N LEU A 130 -12.89 32.07 9.10
CA LEU A 130 -12.01 30.91 9.12
C LEU A 130 -12.26 29.96 7.94
N SER A 131 -13.52 29.77 7.56
CA SER A 131 -13.89 28.98 6.38
C SER A 131 -13.37 29.62 5.09
N ALA A 132 -13.54 30.93 4.93
CA ALA A 132 -13.04 31.67 3.77
C ALA A 132 -11.50 31.62 3.66
N VAL A 133 -10.78 31.79 4.77
CA VAL A 133 -9.32 31.68 4.82
C VAL A 133 -8.86 30.26 4.47
N GLY A 134 -9.54 29.23 5.01
CA GLY A 134 -9.25 27.83 4.68
C GLY A 134 -9.42 27.53 3.19
N ILE A 135 -10.52 27.98 2.59
CA ILE A 135 -10.78 27.84 1.15
C ILE A 135 -9.71 28.58 0.33
N TYR A 136 -9.35 29.80 0.72
CA TYR A 136 -8.32 30.59 0.05
C TYR A 136 -6.96 29.89 0.07
N LEU A 137 -6.51 29.40 1.23
CA LEU A 137 -5.26 28.66 1.36
C LEU A 137 -5.27 27.35 0.55
N TRP A 138 -6.39 26.63 0.53
CA TRP A 138 -6.53 25.43 -0.28
C TRP A 138 -6.44 25.73 -1.78
N LEU A 139 -7.09 26.79 -2.26
CA LEU A 139 -6.98 27.22 -3.66
C LEU A 139 -5.57 27.70 -3.99
N HIS A 140 -4.92 28.43 -3.09
CA HIS A 140 -3.56 28.93 -3.27
C HIS A 140 -2.55 27.78 -3.38
N THR A 141 -2.60 26.81 -2.47
CA THR A 141 -1.75 25.62 -2.52
C THR A 141 -2.03 24.78 -3.77
N ARG A 142 -3.29 24.65 -4.19
CA ARG A 142 -3.64 23.97 -5.46
C ARG A 142 -3.08 24.71 -6.68
N LYS A 143 -3.08 26.05 -6.66
CA LYS A 143 -2.48 26.88 -7.71
C LYS A 143 -0.96 26.76 -7.75
N LEU A 144 -0.29 26.72 -6.59
CA LEU A 144 1.15 26.49 -6.49
C LEU A 144 1.55 25.11 -7.02
N LYS A 145 0.83 24.05 -6.64
CA LYS A 145 1.08 22.69 -7.18
C LYS A 145 0.98 22.65 -8.70
N LYS A 146 -0.02 23.32 -9.30
CA LYS A 146 -0.14 23.42 -10.77
C LYS A 146 1.05 24.14 -11.43
N ARG A 147 1.67 25.10 -10.74
CA ARG A 147 2.87 25.80 -11.24
C ARG A 147 4.12 24.93 -11.15
N ILE A 148 4.27 24.16 -10.07
CA ILE A 148 5.40 23.24 -9.88
C ILE A 148 5.37 22.11 -10.93
N ILE A 149 4.19 21.54 -11.22
CA ILE A 149 4.06 20.43 -12.19
C ILE A 149 4.34 20.87 -13.64
N LYS A 150 4.28 22.17 -13.95
CA LYS A 150 4.50 22.69 -15.32
C LYS A 150 5.96 23.05 -15.62
N LYS A 151 6.86 22.96 -14.66
CA LYS A 151 8.26 23.36 -14.78
C LYS A 151 9.15 22.13 -14.83
#